data_AF-A0A2C6AD21-F1
#
_entry.id   AF-A0A2C6AD21-F1
#
_cell.length_a   1.000
_cell.length_b   1.000
_cell.length_c   1.000
_cell.angle_alpha   90.00
_cell.angle_beta   90.00
_cell.angle_gamma   90.00
#
_symmetry.space_group_name_H-M   'P 1'
#
loop_
_entity.id
_entity.type
_entity.pdbx_description
1 polymer ?
#
loop_
_entity_poly.entity_id
_entity_poly.type
_entity_poly.pdbx_seq_one_letter_code
_entity_poly.pdbx_strand_id
1 'polypeptide(L)'
;MPPACPSLPLPCSGLLNVGGIFALRSGAIACATALGGLNVGSTAACLNTNLITSLTSGAGIVSCLKNSLLDRCITALPGACASLQGLVGNVLSTKLHACTSALGPLATGTAAVCFNTGLTKGNDIVACLLTNLALGAGTDPSGNPCVPTQPPSLCVSELPGACLSLQELNGPPLAEAIPGCQTALGKFSEGPMQCFNAATPGSTVVACLQAAFIGVCIEVMPDSCTLIGQVAVGQLVELQTRISACANDLGPLLNAQANVCLDTSTAPTDIVSCLSTALFVGGG
;
A
#
# COMPACT_ATOMS: atom_id res chain seq x y z
N MET A 1 5.07 -3.94 -26.50
CA MET A 1 3.77 -3.25 -26.29
C MET A 1 4.05 -1.79 -25.93
N PRO A 2 3.25 -0.83 -26.39
CA PRO A 2 3.42 0.57 -26.02
C PRO A 2 3.12 0.76 -24.52
N PRO A 3 3.90 1.56 -23.78
CA PRO A 3 3.69 1.78 -22.35
C PRO A 3 2.46 2.68 -22.11
N ALA A 4 1.73 2.44 -21.01
CA ALA A 4 0.56 3.23 -20.66
C ALA A 4 1.01 4.53 -20.01
N CYS A 5 0.93 5.63 -20.76
CA CYS A 5 1.41 6.92 -20.30
C CYS A 5 0.29 7.74 -19.66
N PRO A 6 0.54 8.32 -18.47
CA PRO A 6 -0.42 9.22 -17.83
C PRO A 6 -0.65 10.46 -18.70
N SER A 7 -1.92 10.79 -18.93
CA SER A 7 -2.28 12.08 -19.53
C SER A 7 -2.21 13.18 -18.47
N LEU A 8 -1.85 14.40 -18.88
CA LEU A 8 -1.73 15.52 -17.97
C LEU A 8 -3.12 15.95 -17.48
N PRO A 9 -3.41 15.95 -16.16
CA PRO A 9 -4.73 16.30 -15.67
C PRO A 9 -5.11 17.76 -15.98
N LEU A 10 -6.40 18.04 -16.08
CA LEU A 10 -6.97 19.38 -16.30
C LEU A 10 -6.30 20.49 -15.43
N PRO A 11 -6.21 20.36 -14.10
CA PRO A 11 -5.53 21.36 -13.26
C PRO A 11 -4.04 21.57 -13.59
N CYS A 12 -3.37 20.55 -14.11
CA CYS A 12 -1.99 20.66 -14.57
C CYS A 12 -1.90 21.33 -15.95
N SER A 13 -2.77 20.98 -16.90
CA SER A 13 -2.83 21.65 -18.21
C SER A 13 -3.25 23.12 -18.11
N GLY A 14 -4.06 23.46 -17.10
CA GLY A 14 -4.53 24.81 -16.80
C GLY A 14 -3.41 25.78 -16.47
N LEU A 15 -2.27 25.30 -15.94
CA LEU A 15 -1.10 26.12 -15.62
C LEU A 15 -0.56 26.91 -16.81
N LEU A 16 -0.75 26.43 -18.06
CA LEU A 16 -0.34 27.14 -19.28
C LEU A 16 -0.90 28.57 -19.37
N ASN A 17 -2.12 28.77 -18.85
CA ASN A 17 -2.85 30.03 -18.96
C ASN A 17 -2.82 30.85 -17.67
N VAL A 18 -2.06 30.42 -16.66
CA VAL A 18 -1.99 31.08 -15.36
C VAL A 18 -0.90 32.14 -15.37
N GLY A 19 -1.28 33.39 -15.14
CA GLY A 19 -0.37 34.53 -14.96
C GLY A 19 -0.14 34.89 -13.50
N GLY A 20 1.10 35.17 -13.13
CA GLY A 20 1.49 35.64 -11.80
C GLY A 20 1.82 34.54 -10.79
N ILE A 21 2.80 34.83 -9.92
CA ILE A 21 3.43 33.83 -9.02
C ILE A 21 2.45 33.17 -8.04
N PHE A 22 1.47 33.92 -7.52
CA PHE A 22 0.49 33.41 -6.55
C PHE A 22 -0.50 32.42 -7.20
N ALA A 23 -0.97 32.74 -8.39
CA ALA A 23 -1.85 31.87 -9.15
C ALA A 23 -1.09 30.62 -9.63
N LEU A 24 0.20 30.76 -9.98
CA LEU A 24 1.03 29.64 -10.38
C LEU A 24 1.30 28.67 -9.22
N ARG A 25 1.55 29.18 -8.01
CA ARG A 25 1.75 28.35 -6.81
C ARG A 25 0.47 27.60 -6.41
N SER A 26 -0.67 28.28 -6.43
CA SER A 26 -1.96 27.63 -6.14
C SER A 26 -2.34 26.60 -7.20
N GLY A 27 -2.11 26.90 -8.48
CA GLY A 27 -2.26 25.93 -9.57
C GLY A 27 -1.33 24.73 -9.45
N ALA A 28 -0.09 24.92 -8.97
CA ALA A 28 0.86 23.85 -8.76
C ALA A 28 0.40 22.88 -7.64
N ILE A 29 -0.19 23.40 -6.57
CA ILE A 29 -0.78 22.58 -5.49
C ILE A 29 -1.95 21.76 -6.03
N ALA A 30 -2.88 22.39 -6.77
CA ALA A 30 -4.01 21.68 -7.37
C ALA A 30 -3.56 20.60 -8.38
N CYS A 31 -2.52 20.89 -9.15
CA CYS A 31 -1.90 19.94 -10.06
C CYS A 31 -1.22 18.77 -9.31
N ALA A 32 -0.48 19.06 -8.23
CA ALA A 32 0.15 18.05 -7.39
C ALA A 32 -0.88 17.07 -6.79
N THR A 33 -2.01 17.60 -6.29
CA THR A 33 -3.12 16.79 -5.81
C THR A 33 -3.73 15.93 -6.92
N ALA A 34 -3.93 16.49 -8.12
CA ALA A 34 -4.48 15.75 -9.25
C ALA A 34 -3.53 14.68 -9.82
N LEU A 35 -2.22 14.83 -9.62
CA LEU A 35 -1.22 13.83 -9.98
C LEU A 35 -1.15 12.68 -8.97
N GLY A 36 -1.68 12.84 -7.75
CA GLY A 36 -1.74 11.79 -6.74
C GLY A 36 -0.39 11.09 -6.53
N GLY A 37 -0.37 9.76 -6.60
CA GLY A 37 0.84 8.95 -6.46
C GLY A 37 1.94 9.19 -7.51
N LEU A 38 1.64 9.89 -8.62
CA LEU A 38 2.64 10.28 -9.62
C LEU A 38 3.39 11.57 -9.26
N ASN A 39 2.95 12.30 -8.22
CA ASN A 39 3.63 13.49 -7.71
C ASN A 39 4.84 13.15 -6.83
N VAL A 40 5.81 12.42 -7.40
CA VAL A 40 7.05 12.02 -6.72
C VAL A 40 8.26 12.21 -7.63
N GLY A 41 9.45 12.36 -7.05
CA GLY A 41 10.71 12.54 -7.79
C GLY A 41 10.65 13.76 -8.73
N SER A 42 11.03 13.58 -10.00
CA SER A 42 11.08 14.64 -11.01
C SER A 42 9.74 15.36 -11.22
N THR A 43 8.61 14.65 -11.12
CA THR A 43 7.27 15.26 -11.24
C THR A 43 6.98 16.21 -10.06
N ALA A 44 7.35 15.81 -8.84
CA ALA A 44 7.24 16.67 -7.66
C ALA A 44 8.21 17.86 -7.72
N ALA A 45 9.40 17.65 -8.29
CA ALA A 45 10.36 18.72 -8.52
C ALA A 45 9.80 19.80 -9.48
N CYS A 46 9.07 19.41 -10.52
CA CYS A 46 8.40 20.35 -11.43
C CYS A 46 7.35 21.24 -10.73
N LEU A 47 6.75 20.75 -9.64
CA LEU A 47 5.68 21.43 -8.89
C LEU A 47 6.16 22.05 -7.58
N ASN A 48 7.47 22.03 -7.33
CA ASN A 48 8.03 22.56 -6.10
C ASN A 48 7.82 24.07 -6.02
N THR A 49 6.89 24.48 -5.16
CA THR A 49 6.50 25.88 -4.99
C THR A 49 7.64 26.78 -4.50
N ASN A 50 8.69 26.21 -3.92
CA ASN A 50 9.89 26.96 -3.49
C ASN A 50 10.80 27.32 -4.67
N LEU A 51 10.71 26.60 -5.78
CA LEU A 51 11.46 26.88 -7.02
C LEU A 51 10.66 27.77 -7.99
N ILE A 52 9.38 28.03 -7.69
CA ILE A 52 8.53 28.94 -8.47
C ILE A 52 8.88 30.38 -8.09
N THR A 53 9.53 31.07 -9.04
CA THR A 53 9.94 32.47 -8.97
C THR A 53 9.15 33.32 -9.97
N SER A 54 9.40 34.63 -10.01
CA SER A 54 8.83 35.57 -10.97
C SER A 54 9.16 35.23 -12.44
N LEU A 55 10.21 34.43 -12.68
CA LEU A 55 10.66 34.00 -14.00
C LEU A 55 10.05 32.64 -14.41
N THR A 56 9.42 31.92 -13.47
CA THR A 56 8.81 30.63 -13.74
C THR A 56 7.50 30.84 -14.50
N SER A 57 7.41 30.29 -15.71
CA SER A 57 6.18 30.29 -16.50
C SER A 57 5.42 28.98 -16.33
N GLY A 58 4.09 29.06 -16.41
CA GLY A 58 3.24 27.85 -16.39
C GLY A 58 3.52 26.90 -17.55
N ALA A 59 3.93 27.42 -18.71
CA ALA A 59 4.40 26.62 -19.82
C ALA A 59 5.66 25.81 -19.48
N GLY A 60 6.60 26.39 -18.71
CA GLY A 60 7.80 25.68 -18.23
C GLY A 60 7.45 24.53 -17.29
N ILE A 61 6.52 24.74 -16.37
CA ILE A 61 6.02 23.70 -15.45
C ILE A 61 5.34 22.58 -16.24
N VAL A 62 4.45 22.92 -17.19
CA VAL A 62 3.73 21.93 -17.99
C VAL A 62 4.68 21.11 -18.88
N SER A 63 5.71 21.73 -19.46
CA SER A 63 6.73 20.99 -20.22
C SER A 63 7.58 20.09 -19.32
N CYS A 64 7.96 20.57 -18.13
CA CYS A 64 8.67 19.76 -17.13
C CYS A 64 7.84 18.53 -16.73
N LEU A 65 6.54 18.74 -16.46
CA LEU A 65 5.61 17.67 -16.13
C LEU A 65 5.49 16.68 -17.27
N LYS A 66 5.23 17.13 -18.51
CA LYS A 66 5.13 16.24 -19.67
C LYS A 66 6.37 15.37 -19.85
N ASN A 67 7.57 15.95 -19.76
CA ASN A 67 8.80 15.19 -19.86
C ASN A 67 8.99 14.21 -18.69
N SER A 68 8.70 14.63 -17.46
CA SER A 68 8.80 13.77 -16.28
C SER A 68 7.76 12.63 -16.29
N LEU A 69 6.59 12.87 -16.89
CA LEU A 69 5.51 11.88 -17.01
C LEU A 69 5.79 10.83 -18.09
N LEU A 70 6.63 11.13 -19.09
CA LEU A 70 7.09 10.14 -20.08
C LEU A 70 7.94 9.04 -19.45
N ASP A 71 8.77 9.37 -18.45
CA ASP A 71 9.52 8.38 -17.67
C ASP A 71 8.66 7.61 -16.65
N ARG A 72 7.37 7.98 -16.54
CA ARG A 72 6.41 7.39 -15.61
C ARG A 72 5.32 6.60 -16.30
N CYS A 73 5.49 6.30 -17.60
CA CYS A 73 4.60 5.36 -18.25
C CYS A 73 4.74 3.98 -17.61
N ILE A 74 3.61 3.37 -17.26
CA ILE A 74 3.62 2.06 -16.61
C ILE A 74 3.53 0.96 -17.67
N THR A 75 4.26 -0.13 -17.44
CA THR A 75 4.18 -1.36 -18.24
C THR A 75 3.51 -2.50 -17.48
N ALA A 76 3.23 -2.30 -16.19
CA ALA A 76 2.46 -3.20 -15.33
C ALA A 76 1.59 -2.39 -14.37
N LEU A 77 0.54 -3.01 -13.81
CA LEU A 77 -0.29 -2.38 -12.80
C LEU A 77 0.51 -2.14 -11.50
N PRO A 78 0.27 -1.02 -10.79
CA PRO A 78 0.81 -0.82 -9.45
C PRO A 78 0.36 -1.96 -8.52
N GLY A 79 1.20 -2.31 -7.54
CA GLY A 79 0.90 -3.37 -6.57
C GLY A 79 -0.49 -3.23 -5.96
N ALA A 80 -0.85 -2.03 -5.49
CA ALA A 80 -2.16 -1.74 -4.92
C ALA A 80 -3.37 -2.06 -5.84
N CYS A 81 -3.18 -2.05 -7.17
CA CYS A 81 -4.20 -2.47 -8.12
C CYS A 81 -4.15 -3.97 -8.41
N ALA A 82 -2.96 -4.56 -8.49
CA ALA A 82 -2.84 -6.02 -8.58
C ALA A 82 -3.47 -6.71 -7.35
N SER A 83 -3.37 -6.08 -6.16
CA SER A 83 -3.97 -6.51 -4.89
C SER A 83 -5.49 -6.59 -4.87
N LEU A 84 -6.17 -6.09 -5.90
CA LEU A 84 -7.62 -6.25 -6.01
C LEU A 84 -7.99 -7.68 -6.40
N GLN A 85 -7.07 -8.45 -7.00
CA GLN A 85 -7.36 -9.83 -7.36
C GLN A 85 -7.75 -10.67 -6.13
N GLY A 86 -8.77 -11.52 -6.28
CA GLY A 86 -9.32 -12.35 -5.21
C GLY A 86 -10.26 -11.62 -4.25
N LEU A 87 -10.27 -10.28 -4.24
CA LEU A 87 -11.13 -9.51 -3.33
C LEU A 87 -12.57 -9.41 -3.81
N VAL A 88 -13.50 -9.50 -2.87
CA VAL A 88 -14.95 -9.32 -3.07
C VAL A 88 -15.57 -8.50 -1.93
N GLY A 89 -16.75 -7.95 -2.15
CA GLY A 89 -17.56 -7.32 -1.09
C GLY A 89 -16.95 -6.04 -0.51
N ASN A 90 -17.10 -5.84 0.80
CA ASN A 90 -16.68 -4.63 1.53
C ASN A 90 -15.15 -4.45 1.58
N VAL A 91 -14.37 -5.53 1.60
CA VAL A 91 -12.89 -5.49 1.58
C VAL A 91 -12.37 -4.87 0.28
N LEU A 92 -13.08 -5.09 -0.82
CA LEU A 92 -12.74 -4.52 -2.13
C LEU A 92 -12.80 -2.99 -2.11
N SER A 93 -13.81 -2.38 -1.48
CA SER A 93 -14.03 -0.93 -1.51
C SER A 93 -12.86 -0.15 -0.89
N THR A 94 -12.28 -0.65 0.20
CA THR A 94 -11.15 0.00 0.87
C THR A 94 -9.88 -0.08 0.02
N LYS A 95 -9.62 -1.25 -0.59
CA LYS A 95 -8.45 -1.45 -1.46
C LYS A 95 -8.60 -0.75 -2.81
N LEU A 96 -9.84 -0.54 -3.27
CA LEU A 96 -10.13 0.18 -4.50
C LEU A 96 -9.65 1.63 -4.43
N HIS A 97 -9.81 2.29 -3.27
CA HIS A 97 -9.29 3.64 -3.06
C HIS A 97 -7.76 3.68 -3.16
N ALA A 98 -7.07 2.70 -2.56
CA ALA A 98 -5.62 2.59 -2.66
C ALA A 98 -5.14 2.36 -4.10
N CYS A 99 -5.82 1.51 -4.88
CA CYS A 99 -5.53 1.33 -6.30
C CYS A 99 -5.74 2.62 -7.10
N THR A 100 -6.87 3.31 -6.88
CA THR A 100 -7.19 4.58 -7.57
C THR A 100 -6.11 5.64 -7.28
N SER A 101 -5.67 5.75 -6.02
CA SER A 101 -4.61 6.66 -5.60
C SER A 101 -3.24 6.31 -6.21
N ALA A 102 -2.92 5.01 -6.27
CA ALA A 102 -1.67 4.51 -6.84
C ALA A 102 -1.58 4.71 -8.36
N LEU A 103 -2.69 4.58 -9.08
CA LEU A 103 -2.78 4.91 -10.51
C LEU A 103 -2.77 6.42 -10.76
N GLY A 104 -3.30 7.22 -9.83
CA GLY A 104 -3.36 8.68 -9.95
C GLY A 104 -4.10 9.10 -11.23
N PRO A 105 -3.50 9.91 -12.12
CA PRO A 105 -4.07 10.31 -13.40
C PRO A 105 -4.47 9.13 -14.30
N LEU A 106 -3.78 7.99 -14.18
CA LEU A 106 -4.12 6.78 -14.95
C LEU A 106 -5.42 6.15 -14.47
N ALA A 107 -5.92 6.49 -13.28
CA ALA A 107 -7.24 6.04 -12.82
C ALA A 107 -8.39 6.83 -13.47
N THR A 108 -8.07 7.90 -14.19
CA THR A 108 -9.03 8.73 -14.92
C THR A 108 -9.09 8.33 -16.41
N GLY A 109 -9.98 8.95 -17.19
CA GLY A 109 -10.10 8.64 -18.62
C GLY A 109 -10.66 7.25 -18.89
N THR A 110 -10.01 6.45 -19.74
CA THR A 110 -10.49 5.10 -20.12
C THR A 110 -10.53 4.14 -18.94
N ALA A 111 -9.57 4.23 -18.01
CA ALA A 111 -9.54 3.39 -16.81
C ALA A 111 -10.63 3.75 -15.78
N ALA A 112 -11.19 4.96 -15.84
CA ALA A 112 -12.24 5.41 -14.92
C ALA A 112 -13.49 4.51 -14.99
N VAL A 113 -13.74 3.89 -16.15
CA VAL A 113 -14.85 2.96 -16.34
C VAL A 113 -14.73 1.74 -15.42
N CYS A 114 -13.51 1.33 -15.07
CA CYS A 114 -13.24 0.18 -14.20
C CYS A 114 -13.59 0.43 -12.74
N PHE A 115 -13.72 1.70 -12.34
CA PHE A 115 -14.12 2.10 -10.99
C PHE A 115 -15.61 2.43 -10.89
N ASN A 116 -16.24 2.86 -12.00
CA ASN A 116 -17.61 3.38 -12.01
C ASN A 116 -18.67 2.38 -12.51
N THR A 117 -18.28 1.21 -13.01
CA THR A 117 -19.20 0.19 -13.56
C THR A 117 -19.85 -0.71 -12.51
N GLY A 118 -19.60 -0.48 -11.22
CA GLY A 118 -20.18 -1.29 -10.14
C GLY A 118 -19.62 -2.71 -10.07
N LEU A 119 -18.39 -2.92 -10.57
CA LEU A 119 -17.69 -4.19 -10.45
C LEU A 119 -17.50 -4.56 -8.97
N THR A 120 -18.03 -5.70 -8.57
CA THR A 120 -18.02 -6.16 -7.17
C THR A 120 -16.93 -7.20 -6.87
N LYS A 121 -16.15 -7.56 -7.88
CA LYS A 121 -15.04 -8.51 -7.79
C LYS A 121 -13.78 -7.81 -8.29
N GLY A 122 -12.71 -7.85 -7.51
CA GLY A 122 -11.50 -7.15 -7.89
C GLY A 122 -10.76 -7.80 -9.07
N ASN A 123 -10.98 -9.09 -9.37
CA ASN A 123 -10.51 -9.70 -10.62
C ASN A 123 -11.05 -8.97 -11.85
N ASP A 124 -12.34 -8.62 -11.84
CA ASP A 124 -12.99 -7.95 -12.96
C ASP A 124 -12.47 -6.51 -13.11
N ILE A 125 -12.18 -5.85 -11.98
CA ILE A 125 -11.57 -4.50 -11.96
C ILE A 125 -10.16 -4.55 -12.55
N VAL A 126 -9.35 -5.53 -12.14
CA VAL A 126 -7.98 -5.69 -12.64
C VAL A 126 -7.97 -6.01 -14.13
N ALA A 127 -8.83 -6.93 -14.58
CA ALA A 127 -8.98 -7.24 -16.00
C ALA A 127 -9.42 -6.01 -16.81
N CYS A 128 -10.35 -5.23 -16.26
CA CYS A 128 -10.79 -3.98 -16.87
C CYS A 128 -9.63 -2.97 -16.96
N LEU A 129 -8.82 -2.82 -15.92
CA LEU A 129 -7.69 -1.88 -15.89
C LEU A 129 -6.59 -2.29 -16.89
N LEU A 130 -6.23 -3.58 -16.94
CA LEU A 130 -5.29 -4.10 -17.92
C LEU A 130 -5.74 -3.79 -19.36
N THR A 131 -7.03 -3.98 -19.63
CA THR A 131 -7.64 -3.71 -20.94
C THR A 131 -7.63 -2.21 -21.27
N ASN A 132 -8.15 -1.37 -20.36
CA ASN A 132 -8.36 0.07 -20.63
C ASN A 132 -7.07 0.90 -20.62
N LEU A 133 -6.03 0.39 -19.97
CA LEU A 133 -4.69 0.99 -19.99
C LEU A 133 -3.80 0.39 -21.08
N ALA A 134 -4.31 -0.57 -21.87
CA ALA A 134 -3.53 -1.34 -22.85
C ALA A 134 -2.25 -1.95 -22.24
N LEU A 135 -2.28 -2.18 -20.93
CA LEU A 135 -1.35 -2.99 -20.18
C LEU A 135 -1.74 -4.43 -20.48
N GLY A 136 -1.35 -4.93 -21.64
CA GLY A 136 -1.67 -6.32 -21.98
C GLY A 136 -1.18 -7.23 -20.86
N ALA A 137 -1.94 -8.27 -20.53
CA ALA A 137 -1.33 -9.44 -19.93
C ALA A 137 -0.17 -9.79 -20.86
N GLY A 138 1.08 -9.60 -20.41
CA GLY A 138 2.24 -9.97 -21.22
C GLY A 138 2.06 -11.41 -21.68
N THR A 139 2.71 -11.85 -22.74
CA THR A 139 2.84 -13.29 -22.97
C THR A 139 4.30 -13.65 -22.80
N ASP A 140 4.58 -14.79 -22.18
CA ASP A 140 5.93 -15.34 -22.22
C ASP A 140 6.34 -15.64 -23.69
N PRO A 141 7.62 -15.93 -23.97
CA PRO A 141 8.06 -16.33 -25.32
C PRO A 141 7.36 -17.58 -25.88
N SER A 142 6.59 -18.30 -25.06
CA SER A 142 5.80 -19.47 -25.43
C SER A 142 4.34 -19.13 -25.75
N GLY A 143 3.95 -17.85 -25.67
CA GLY A 143 2.58 -17.40 -25.94
C GLY A 143 1.62 -17.57 -24.77
N ASN A 144 2.09 -17.95 -23.58
CA ASN A 144 1.24 -18.04 -22.39
C ASN A 144 1.03 -16.64 -21.81
N PRO A 145 -0.20 -16.25 -21.44
CA PRO A 145 -0.41 -14.99 -20.73
C PRO A 145 0.42 -14.99 -19.43
N CYS A 146 1.31 -14.01 -19.29
CA CYS A 146 1.77 -13.42 -18.05
C CYS A 146 0.54 -12.92 -17.28
N VAL A 147 -0.15 -13.87 -16.67
CA VAL A 147 -0.84 -13.61 -15.42
C VAL A 147 0.25 -13.04 -14.50
N PRO A 148 0.08 -11.85 -13.90
CA PRO A 148 0.97 -11.46 -12.82
C PRO A 148 0.94 -12.62 -11.83
N THR A 149 2.06 -13.33 -11.68
CA THR A 149 2.20 -14.34 -10.64
C THR A 149 1.82 -13.60 -9.37
N GLN A 150 0.75 -14.05 -8.70
CA GLN A 150 0.23 -13.42 -7.50
C GLN A 150 1.42 -13.00 -6.65
N PRO A 151 1.61 -11.70 -6.33
CA PRO A 151 2.69 -11.31 -5.45
C PRO A 151 2.56 -12.19 -4.22
N PRO A 152 3.65 -12.83 -3.76
CA PRO A 152 3.58 -13.73 -2.61
C PRO A 152 2.84 -12.99 -1.49
N SER A 153 1.63 -13.47 -1.19
CA SER A 153 0.74 -12.83 -0.24
C SER A 153 0.86 -13.59 1.06
N LEU A 154 1.41 -12.94 2.09
CA LEU A 154 1.48 -13.54 3.41
C LEU A 154 0.16 -13.25 4.12
N CYS A 155 -0.61 -14.30 4.35
CA CYS A 155 -1.90 -14.22 4.99
C CYS A 155 -1.80 -14.67 6.45
N VAL A 156 -2.60 -14.06 7.31
CA VAL A 156 -2.78 -14.58 8.67
C VAL A 156 -3.48 -15.94 8.56
N SER A 157 -2.75 -17.00 8.88
CA SER A 157 -3.27 -18.36 8.92
C SER A 157 -3.85 -18.70 10.30
N GLU A 158 -3.29 -18.12 11.36
CA GLU A 158 -3.66 -18.39 12.74
C GLU A 158 -3.61 -17.13 13.61
N LEU A 159 -4.40 -17.12 14.69
CA LEU A 159 -4.33 -16.08 15.71
C LEU A 159 -3.10 -16.28 16.61
N PRO A 160 -2.50 -15.20 17.13
CA PRO A 160 -1.47 -15.30 18.15
C PRO A 160 -1.98 -16.09 19.37
N GLY A 161 -1.07 -16.82 20.04
CA GLY A 161 -1.42 -17.60 21.24
C GLY A 161 -2.11 -16.76 22.33
N ALA A 162 -1.69 -15.50 22.51
CA ALA A 162 -2.32 -14.57 23.45
C ALA A 162 -3.81 -14.30 23.13
N CYS A 163 -4.20 -14.37 21.87
CA CYS A 163 -5.60 -14.25 21.45
C CYS A 163 -6.35 -15.57 21.57
N LEU A 164 -5.71 -16.70 21.26
CA LEU A 164 -6.32 -18.03 21.44
C LEU A 164 -6.65 -18.32 22.90
N SER A 165 -5.77 -17.92 23.83
CA SER A 165 -5.99 -18.09 25.28
C SER A 165 -7.23 -17.37 25.80
N LEU A 166 -7.78 -16.39 25.07
CA LEU A 166 -9.04 -15.75 25.46
C LEU A 166 -10.22 -16.73 25.43
N GLN A 167 -10.14 -17.81 24.64
CA GLN A 167 -11.23 -18.78 24.49
C GLN A 167 -11.68 -19.41 25.82
N GLU A 168 -10.75 -19.53 26.77
CA GLU A 168 -10.99 -20.14 28.09
C GLU A 168 -11.46 -19.13 29.15
N LEU A 169 -11.47 -17.83 28.84
CA LEU A 169 -11.75 -16.76 29.77
C LEU A 169 -13.16 -16.19 29.61
N ASN A 170 -13.72 -15.68 30.70
CA ASN A 170 -15.02 -15.01 30.73
C ASN A 170 -15.02 -13.89 31.77
N GLY A 171 -15.77 -12.81 31.53
CA GLY A 171 -15.97 -11.75 32.53
C GLY A 171 -14.67 -10.99 32.88
N PRO A 172 -14.37 -10.70 34.16
CA PRO A 172 -13.22 -9.88 34.54
C PRO A 172 -11.84 -10.42 34.06
N PRO A 173 -11.53 -11.73 34.18
CA PRO A 173 -10.30 -12.30 33.62
C PRO A 173 -10.14 -12.10 32.11
N LEU A 174 -11.24 -12.08 31.36
CA LEU A 174 -11.22 -11.80 29.92
C LEU A 174 -10.83 -10.34 29.66
N ALA A 175 -11.38 -9.40 30.43
CA ALA A 175 -11.05 -7.97 30.31
C ALA A 175 -9.56 -7.70 30.56
N GLU A 176 -8.94 -8.40 31.51
CA GLU A 176 -7.51 -8.29 31.83
C GLU A 176 -6.61 -8.89 30.74
N ALA A 177 -7.08 -9.93 30.04
CA ALA A 177 -6.30 -10.61 29.00
C ALA A 177 -6.40 -9.95 27.61
N ILE A 178 -7.47 -9.20 27.33
CA ILE A 178 -7.69 -8.50 26.05
C ILE A 178 -6.50 -7.62 25.61
N PRO A 179 -5.91 -6.76 26.48
CA PRO A 179 -4.76 -5.94 26.10
C PRO A 179 -3.55 -6.75 25.63
N GLY A 180 -3.34 -7.95 26.18
CA GLY A 180 -2.29 -8.87 25.73
C GLY A 180 -2.51 -9.34 24.30
N CYS A 181 -3.76 -9.70 23.96
CA CYS A 181 -4.11 -10.06 22.58
C CYS A 181 -4.00 -8.87 21.62
N GLN A 182 -4.45 -7.67 22.03
CA GLN A 182 -4.30 -6.45 21.22
C GLN A 182 -2.83 -6.14 20.92
N THR A 183 -1.97 -6.28 21.93
CA THR A 183 -0.52 -6.12 21.78
C THR A 183 0.06 -7.14 20.79
N ALA A 184 -0.36 -8.41 20.88
CA ALA A 184 0.10 -9.46 19.98
C ALA A 184 -0.39 -9.27 18.53
N LEU A 185 -1.55 -8.65 18.33
CA LEU A 185 -2.06 -8.28 17.01
C LEU A 185 -1.39 -7.03 16.44
N GLY A 186 -0.80 -6.19 17.29
CA GLY A 186 -0.23 -4.91 16.90
C GLY A 186 -1.24 -4.02 16.20
N LYS A 187 -0.87 -3.41 15.06
CA LYS A 187 -1.80 -2.56 14.28
C LYS A 187 -3.03 -3.28 13.74
N PHE A 188 -3.00 -4.61 13.62
CA PHE A 188 -4.18 -5.37 13.19
C PHE A 188 -5.33 -5.28 14.21
N SER A 189 -5.04 -4.96 15.47
CA SER A 189 -6.06 -4.80 16.52
C SER A 189 -7.05 -3.65 16.27
N GLU A 190 -6.71 -2.68 15.43
CA GLU A 190 -7.58 -1.53 15.11
C GLU A 190 -8.80 -1.93 14.25
N GLY A 191 -8.70 -3.00 13.46
CA GLY A 191 -9.77 -3.45 12.56
C GLY A 191 -10.97 -4.06 13.29
N PRO A 192 -10.78 -5.07 14.16
CA PRO A 192 -11.88 -5.74 14.84
C PRO A 192 -12.09 -5.25 16.27
N MET A 193 -12.06 -3.93 16.50
CA MET A 193 -12.36 -3.38 17.83
C MET A 193 -13.70 -3.88 18.39
N GLN A 194 -14.68 -4.15 17.52
CA GLN A 194 -15.97 -4.74 17.92
C GLN A 194 -15.87 -6.15 18.50
N CYS A 195 -14.80 -6.91 18.20
CA CYS A 195 -14.61 -8.26 18.73
C CYS A 195 -14.15 -8.24 20.20
N PHE A 196 -13.50 -7.16 20.66
CA PHE A 196 -13.00 -7.04 22.04
C PHE A 196 -14.09 -6.63 23.02
N ASN A 197 -15.06 -7.52 23.23
CA ASN A 197 -16.15 -7.29 24.17
C ASN A 197 -16.06 -8.24 25.38
N ALA A 198 -15.61 -7.69 26.51
CA ALA A 198 -15.48 -8.44 27.76
C ALA A 198 -16.84 -8.92 28.36
N ALA A 199 -17.97 -8.39 27.87
CA ALA A 199 -19.29 -8.86 28.28
C ALA A 199 -19.73 -10.14 27.55
N THR A 200 -18.98 -10.58 26.53
CA THR A 200 -19.23 -11.84 25.82
C THR A 200 -18.28 -12.94 26.28
N PRO A 201 -18.65 -14.22 26.13
CA PRO A 201 -17.73 -15.32 26.38
C PRO A 201 -16.48 -15.20 25.52
N GLY A 202 -15.31 -15.52 26.08
CA GLY A 202 -14.04 -15.39 25.36
C GLY A 202 -13.97 -16.23 24.08
N SER A 203 -14.68 -17.36 24.03
CA SER A 203 -14.86 -18.16 22.80
C SER A 203 -15.55 -17.38 21.67
N THR A 204 -16.47 -16.47 21.98
CA THR A 204 -17.13 -15.59 21.00
C THR A 204 -16.18 -14.52 20.50
N VAL A 205 -15.34 -13.98 21.38
CA VAL A 205 -14.26 -13.04 21.01
C VAL A 205 -13.29 -13.71 20.04
N VAL A 206 -12.81 -14.91 20.34
CA VAL A 206 -11.88 -15.66 19.47
C VAL A 206 -12.51 -15.98 18.12
N ALA A 207 -13.75 -16.45 18.09
CA ALA A 207 -14.46 -16.72 16.83
C ALA A 207 -14.61 -15.45 15.96
N CYS A 208 -14.93 -14.31 16.59
CA CYS A 208 -15.00 -13.01 15.91
C CYS A 208 -13.65 -12.60 15.32
N LEU A 209 -12.57 -12.75 16.10
CA LEU A 209 -11.20 -12.43 15.65
C LEU A 209 -10.76 -13.36 14.51
N GLN A 210 -11.04 -14.67 14.59
CA GLN A 210 -10.74 -15.63 13.50
C GLN A 210 -11.45 -15.24 12.21
N ALA A 211 -12.75 -14.89 12.29
CA ALA A 211 -13.51 -14.46 11.13
C ALA A 211 -13.02 -13.11 10.56
N ALA A 212 -12.47 -12.23 11.41
CA ALA A 212 -11.97 -10.93 10.99
C ALA A 212 -10.56 -10.98 10.36
N PHE A 213 -9.73 -11.96 10.74
CA PHE A 213 -8.31 -11.98 10.38
C PHE A 213 -7.88 -13.11 9.46
N ILE A 214 -8.51 -14.28 9.51
CA ILE A 214 -8.08 -15.39 8.65
C ILE A 214 -8.31 -15.00 7.19
N GLY A 215 -7.24 -15.03 6.40
CA GLY A 215 -7.25 -14.59 5.00
C GLY A 215 -7.01 -13.09 4.79
N VAL A 216 -6.73 -12.31 5.84
CA VAL A 216 -6.14 -10.97 5.68
C VAL A 216 -4.67 -11.14 5.29
N CYS A 217 -4.31 -10.61 4.13
CA CYS A 217 -2.97 -10.74 3.58
C CYS A 217 -2.29 -9.39 3.42
N ILE A 218 -0.97 -9.37 3.61
CA ILE A 218 -0.10 -8.28 3.16
C ILE A 218 0.59 -8.71 1.86
N GLU A 219 0.67 -7.77 0.93
CA GLU A 219 1.34 -7.98 -0.36
C GLU A 219 2.60 -7.13 -0.50
N VAL A 220 2.77 -6.17 0.41
CA VAL A 220 3.94 -5.31 0.52
C VAL A 220 4.33 -5.20 1.98
N MET A 221 5.63 -5.08 2.20
CA MET A 221 6.17 -4.82 3.53
C MET A 221 5.67 -3.45 4.04
N PRO A 222 5.23 -3.34 5.30
CA PRO A 222 4.83 -2.06 5.88
C PRO A 222 5.95 -1.02 5.79
N ASP A 223 5.58 0.26 5.65
CA ASP A 223 6.56 1.36 5.57
C ASP A 223 7.47 1.40 6.79
N SER A 224 6.95 1.12 7.98
CA SER A 224 7.73 1.02 9.22
C SER A 224 8.90 0.04 9.12
N CYS A 225 8.74 -1.05 8.36
CA CYS A 225 9.78 -2.05 8.11
C CYS A 225 10.75 -1.62 7.01
N THR A 226 10.27 -1.05 5.90
CA THR A 226 11.16 -0.59 4.81
C THR A 226 12.01 0.60 5.25
N LEU A 227 11.49 1.43 6.15
CA LEU A 227 12.18 2.54 6.78
C LEU A 227 13.32 2.12 7.72
N ILE A 228 13.43 0.85 8.12
CA ILE A 228 14.60 0.36 8.89
C ILE A 228 15.88 0.57 8.07
N GLY A 229 15.87 0.28 6.77
CA GLY A 229 17.04 0.42 5.89
C GLY A 229 17.57 1.85 5.73
N GLN A 230 16.84 2.85 6.22
CA GLN A 230 17.23 4.26 6.19
C GLN A 230 17.95 4.72 7.47
N VAL A 231 18.06 3.87 8.49
CA VAL A 231 18.75 4.22 9.74
C VAL A 231 20.25 4.25 9.51
N ALA A 232 20.91 5.32 9.98
CA ALA A 232 22.36 5.44 9.90
C ALA A 232 23.06 4.42 10.81
N VAL A 233 24.18 3.87 10.33
CA VAL A 233 25.00 2.92 11.10
C VAL A 233 25.47 3.56 12.41
N GLY A 234 25.27 2.87 13.53
CA GLY A 234 25.62 3.36 14.87
C GLY A 234 24.49 4.05 15.65
N GLN A 235 23.32 4.26 15.05
CA GLN A 235 22.13 4.79 15.73
C GLN A 235 21.29 3.66 16.36
N LEU A 236 21.83 2.98 17.37
CA LEU A 236 21.20 1.81 18.02
C LEU A 236 19.80 2.09 18.58
N VAL A 237 19.58 3.26 19.19
CA VAL A 237 18.27 3.62 19.78
C VAL A 237 17.20 3.84 18.71
N GLU A 238 17.55 4.51 17.61
CA GLU A 238 16.62 4.73 16.50
C GLU A 238 16.34 3.42 15.76
N LEU A 239 17.36 2.58 15.59
CA LEU A 239 17.21 1.25 15.02
C LEU A 239 16.22 0.41 15.85
N GLN A 240 16.38 0.36 17.17
CA GLN A 240 15.48 -0.39 18.06
C GLN A 240 14.03 0.13 18.00
N THR A 241 13.87 1.45 17.89
CA THR A 241 12.55 2.08 17.77
C THR A 241 11.87 1.68 16.47
N ARG A 242 12.59 1.66 15.33
CA ARG A 242 12.04 1.25 14.04
C ARG A 242 11.77 -0.25 13.95
N ILE A 243 12.62 -1.08 14.57
CA ILE A 243 12.38 -2.52 14.71
C ILE A 243 11.06 -2.77 15.45
N SER A 244 10.85 -2.06 16.56
CA SER A 244 9.63 -2.20 17.38
C SER A 244 8.38 -1.74 16.61
N ALA A 245 8.50 -0.66 15.83
CA ALA A 245 7.41 -0.19 14.96
C ALA A 245 7.09 -1.20 13.84
N CYS A 246 8.11 -1.78 13.21
CA CYS A 246 7.94 -2.82 12.20
C CYS A 246 7.29 -4.09 12.78
N ALA A 247 7.75 -4.56 13.93
CA ALA A 247 7.16 -5.71 14.62
C ALA A 247 5.68 -5.48 14.95
N ASN A 248 5.34 -4.28 15.43
CA ASN A 248 3.96 -3.87 15.71
C ASN A 248 3.10 -3.82 14.43
N ASP A 249 3.65 -3.31 13.32
CA ASP A 249 2.93 -3.22 12.05
C ASP A 249 2.76 -4.59 11.36
N LEU A 250 3.67 -5.54 11.59
CA LEU A 250 3.56 -6.91 11.12
C LEU A 250 2.60 -7.74 11.98
N GLY A 251 2.56 -7.49 13.29
CA GLY A 251 1.64 -8.16 14.23
C GLY A 251 1.63 -9.69 14.08
N PRO A 252 0.49 -10.32 13.74
CA PRO A 252 0.39 -11.77 13.59
C PRO A 252 1.16 -12.34 12.39
N LEU A 253 1.63 -11.50 11.46
CA LEU A 253 2.42 -11.92 10.30
C LEU A 253 3.91 -12.04 10.63
N LEU A 254 4.32 -11.60 11.82
CA LEU A 254 5.68 -11.75 12.32
C LEU A 254 5.93 -13.22 12.70
N ASN A 255 6.32 -14.03 11.72
CA ASN A 255 6.68 -15.43 11.94
C ASN A 255 8.06 -15.56 12.62
N ALA A 256 8.42 -16.77 13.06
CA ALA A 256 9.69 -17.02 13.73
C ALA A 256 10.92 -16.63 12.91
N GLN A 257 10.88 -16.77 11.58
CA GLN A 257 11.98 -16.39 10.69
C GLN A 257 12.11 -14.86 10.57
N ALA A 258 10.98 -14.15 10.44
CA ALA A 258 10.95 -12.70 10.45
C ALA A 258 11.44 -12.15 11.80
N ASN A 259 11.12 -12.82 12.90
CA ASN A 259 11.62 -12.44 14.22
C ASN A 259 13.14 -12.63 14.35
N VAL A 260 13.69 -13.73 13.80
CA VAL A 260 15.16 -13.92 13.69
C VAL A 260 15.81 -12.79 12.90
N CYS A 261 15.18 -12.29 11.83
CA CYS A 261 15.69 -11.14 11.08
C CYS A 261 15.78 -9.86 11.93
N LEU A 262 14.82 -9.64 12.82
CA LEU A 262 14.82 -8.48 13.72
C LEU A 262 15.85 -8.60 14.86
N ASP A 263 16.10 -9.82 15.33
CA ASP A 263 16.95 -10.08 16.50
C ASP A 263 18.45 -10.24 16.17
N THR A 264 18.78 -10.73 14.96
CA THR A 264 20.16 -11.17 14.64
C THR A 264 20.94 -10.26 13.69
N SER A 265 20.27 -9.43 12.91
CA SER A 265 20.94 -8.54 11.94
C SER A 265 21.38 -7.24 12.60
N THR A 266 22.67 -6.90 12.44
CA THR A 266 23.28 -5.67 12.99
C THR A 266 23.28 -4.50 12.00
N ALA A 267 23.08 -4.78 10.70
CA ALA A 267 23.00 -3.75 9.67
C ALA A 267 21.54 -3.49 9.25
N PRO A 268 21.07 -2.23 9.22
CA PRO A 268 19.67 -1.91 8.92
C PRO A 268 19.18 -2.37 7.54
N THR A 269 20.06 -2.39 6.54
CA THR A 269 19.74 -2.90 5.19
C THR A 269 19.58 -4.42 5.14
N ASP A 270 20.34 -5.13 5.97
CA ASP A 270 20.29 -6.59 6.04
C ASP A 270 19.00 -7.06 6.71
N ILE A 271 18.50 -6.30 7.70
CA ILE A 271 17.19 -6.53 8.32
C ILE A 271 16.09 -6.48 7.26
N VAL A 272 16.06 -5.44 6.41
CA VAL A 272 15.02 -5.29 5.38
C VAL A 272 15.10 -6.41 4.35
N SER A 273 16.30 -6.76 3.91
CA SER A 273 16.52 -7.85 2.95
C SER A 273 16.06 -9.21 3.52
N CYS A 274 16.46 -9.50 4.76
CA CYS A 274 16.07 -10.70 5.50
C CYS A 274 14.56 -10.78 5.68
N LEU A 275 13.92 -9.70 6.16
CA LEU A 275 12.46 -9.62 6.30
C LEU A 275 11.75 -9.86 4.98
N SER A 276 12.26 -9.30 3.87
CA SER A 276 11.62 -9.51 2.57
C SER A 276 11.66 -10.98 2.17
N THR A 277 12.74 -11.68 2.49
CA THR A 277 12.91 -13.10 2.21
C THR A 277 12.02 -13.93 3.13
N ALA A 278 12.03 -13.66 4.42
CA ALA A 278 11.27 -14.39 5.44
C ALA A 278 9.74 -14.23 5.32
N LEU A 279 9.28 -13.10 4.78
CA LEU A 279 7.85 -12.81 4.64
C LEU A 279 7.30 -13.19 3.26
N PHE A 280 8.11 -13.07 2.20
CA PHE A 280 7.61 -13.15 0.82
C PHE A 280 8.26 -14.25 -0.03
N VAL A 281 9.35 -14.87 0.42
CA VAL A 281 10.06 -15.91 -0.34
C VAL A 281 9.98 -17.26 0.37
N GLY A 282 9.89 -17.27 1.70
CA GLY A 282 9.80 -18.47 2.54
C GLY A 282 8.44 -18.63 3.22
N GLY A 283 7.53 -19.37 2.59
CA GLY A 283 6.25 -19.74 3.19
C GLY A 283 5.62 -20.90 2.43
N GLY A 284 6.26 -22.07 2.53
CA GLY A 284 5.67 -23.36 2.17
C GLY A 284 4.92 -23.97 3.34
#